data_AF-A0A8H4AE12-F1
#
_entry.id   AF-A0A8H4AE12-F1
#
_cell.length_a   1.000
_cell.length_b   1.000
_cell.length_c   1.000
_cell.angle_alpha   90.00
_cell.angle_beta   90.00
_cell.angle_gamma   90.00
#
_symmetry.space_group_name_H-M   'P 1'
#
loop_
_entity.id
_entity.type
_entity.pdbx_description
1 polymer ?
#
loop_
_entity_poly.entity_id
_entity_poly.type
_entity_poly.pdbx_seq_one_letter_code
_entity_poly.pdbx_strand_id
1 'polypeptide(L)'
;MPFGMPMGPKGHAHASVPTTLYLRLAFNINKRISRSKSAIDYISQSYDSFEKIWCVKVLIKRKMANPQEHQSEIDRCIELLNPSSSDEAKFVALTLLPRLLKQDKKNVVLIFDAMDFKFLERLMRTGSVNDDNQPDFTLKSIAVNILSCFCALDELLNKKQIHARIPTLASLITPDNEELTRDILGIFLRLSSANQGSTYIIDDKVISKILQCITSFTNVEIQELALNVIYYTTTGVITSISQDQHISSSRTIIQGYISKIFKQLSDTFRINQNKLKFDLLQFFVQIFTQMSDQFVQDFLINDQSQTSILIQNFRHSLLEILSSKLGIEQRNKALSLVMLLLYNFGAIPLFAPITSNLTLTQISKSAASDIDNEFKFSALVVQLSCVEIRLMLDELEQEKKDDQLNERLNVMLPACYTILEKSIEYLSHIESLLESQEEVETTRVKLEPDVLLRLKGTMIETFRAIIEYLVDVKERGISIKTAMKDEKIIASIRVLSAWLAEESSLEKETLALMPFLVDTCRYW
;
A
#
# COMPACT_ATOMS: atom_id res chain seq x y z
N MET A 1 0.71 91.01 4.64
CA MET A 1 0.36 90.96 3.20
C MET A 1 1.35 90.02 2.50
N PRO A 2 0.95 89.16 1.54
CA PRO A 2 -0.07 88.11 1.71
C PRO A 2 0.25 86.79 0.92
N PHE A 3 -0.68 85.82 1.01
CA PHE A 3 -0.96 84.65 0.13
C PHE A 3 0.01 83.44 0.15
N GLY A 4 -0.43 82.17 0.19
CA GLY A 4 -1.77 81.57 0.19
C GLY A 4 -1.67 80.03 0.28
N MET A 5 -2.71 79.38 0.84
CA MET A 5 -2.96 77.93 0.71
C MET A 5 -3.36 77.57 -0.73
N PRO A 6 -3.28 76.29 -1.14
CA PRO A 6 -4.49 75.44 -1.04
C PRO A 6 -4.25 74.01 -0.51
N MET A 7 -5.35 73.41 -0.09
CA MET A 7 -5.51 72.09 0.56
C MET A 7 -5.56 70.89 -0.41
N GLY A 8 -5.04 69.75 0.08
CA GLY A 8 -5.65 68.40 -0.06
C GLY A 8 -4.89 67.35 -0.90
N PRO A 9 -5.14 66.03 -0.72
CA PRO A 9 -5.90 65.34 0.32
C PRO A 9 -5.10 64.28 1.12
N LYS A 10 -5.67 63.90 2.27
CA LYS A 10 -5.20 62.86 3.19
C LYS A 10 -5.26 61.47 2.55
N GLY A 11 -4.13 60.77 2.48
CA GLY A 11 -4.08 59.33 2.21
C GLY A 11 -3.98 58.55 3.52
N HIS A 12 -4.98 57.72 3.79
CA HIS A 12 -4.96 56.74 4.86
C HIS A 12 -3.83 55.71 4.61
N ALA A 13 -2.83 55.68 5.49
CA ALA A 13 -1.88 54.59 5.54
C ALA A 13 -2.58 53.34 6.09
N HIS A 14 -3.05 52.47 5.20
CA HIS A 14 -3.27 51.07 5.54
C HIS A 14 -1.90 50.46 5.84
N ALA A 15 -1.65 50.17 7.12
CA ALA A 15 -0.50 49.38 7.54
C ALA A 15 -0.67 47.97 6.97
N SER A 16 0.03 47.68 5.87
CA SER A 16 0.20 46.31 5.38
C SER A 16 0.93 45.51 6.47
N VAL A 17 0.27 44.48 6.98
CA VAL A 17 0.95 43.44 7.75
C VAL A 17 1.97 42.81 6.79
N PRO A 18 3.27 42.71 7.14
CA PRO A 18 4.27 42.33 6.16
C PRO A 18 4.05 40.87 5.74
N THR A 19 3.93 40.64 4.43
CA THR A 19 4.00 39.34 3.73
C THR A 19 5.18 38.47 4.22
N THR A 20 6.19 39.11 4.82
CA THR A 20 7.34 38.52 5.49
C THR A 20 7.00 37.72 6.75
N LEU A 21 5.89 37.99 7.44
CA LEU A 21 5.43 37.20 8.58
C LEU A 21 4.78 35.88 8.12
N TYR A 22 3.93 35.94 7.09
CA TYR A 22 3.32 34.78 6.43
C TYR A 22 4.37 33.84 5.82
N LEU A 23 5.36 34.40 5.13
CA LEU A 23 6.50 33.62 4.61
C LEU A 23 7.37 33.04 5.72
N ARG A 24 7.57 33.72 6.86
CA ARG A 24 8.32 33.15 8.01
C ARG A 24 7.54 32.06 8.75
N LEU A 25 6.21 32.19 8.85
CA LEU A 25 5.30 31.16 9.35
C LEU A 25 5.37 29.92 8.47
N ALA A 26 5.16 30.08 7.15
CA ALA A 26 5.24 28.98 6.18
C ALA A 26 6.65 28.36 6.13
N PHE A 27 7.72 29.15 6.11
CA PHE A 27 9.09 28.64 5.94
C PHE A 27 9.66 27.97 7.21
N ASN A 28 9.32 28.43 8.43
CA ASN A 28 9.76 27.77 9.67
C ASN A 28 8.98 26.47 9.94
N ILE A 29 7.68 26.44 9.62
CA ILE A 29 6.84 25.24 9.71
C ILE A 29 7.31 24.21 8.66
N ASN A 30 7.52 24.61 7.41
CA ASN A 30 7.87 23.69 6.31
C ASN A 30 9.33 23.17 6.36
N LYS A 31 10.30 23.97 6.84
CA LYS A 31 11.74 23.58 6.89
C LYS A 31 12.12 22.65 8.05
N ARG A 32 11.25 22.47 9.06
CA ARG A 32 11.47 21.52 10.17
C ARG A 32 10.41 20.42 10.30
N ILE A 33 9.21 20.58 9.72
CA ILE A 33 8.23 19.48 9.56
C ILE A 33 8.64 18.50 8.45
N SER A 34 9.52 18.89 7.51
CA SER A 34 10.23 17.95 6.63
C SER A 34 11.14 16.94 7.35
N ARG A 35 11.18 16.98 8.69
CA ARG A 35 11.86 16.00 9.55
C ARG A 35 10.93 15.26 10.52
N SER A 36 9.61 15.53 10.54
CA SER A 36 8.69 14.77 11.39
C SER A 36 8.16 13.54 10.66
N LYS A 37 8.79 12.40 10.94
CA LYS A 37 8.24 11.05 10.74
C LYS A 37 6.91 10.90 11.50
N SER A 38 5.78 11.37 10.95
CA SER A 38 4.48 11.20 11.62
C SER A 38 3.38 10.61 10.75
N ALA A 39 3.71 10.14 9.53
CA ALA A 39 2.82 9.25 8.77
C ALA A 39 3.33 7.79 8.75
N ILE A 40 4.62 7.58 9.01
CA ILE A 40 5.29 6.26 8.92
C ILE A 40 5.32 5.54 10.28
N ASP A 41 5.31 6.27 11.41
CA ASP A 41 5.52 5.68 12.73
C ASP A 41 4.23 5.20 13.44
N TYR A 42 3.03 5.37 12.84
CA TYR A 42 1.74 5.09 13.51
C TYR A 42 0.95 3.88 12.98
N ILE A 43 1.45 3.14 11.98
CA ILE A 43 0.72 1.99 11.38
C ILE A 43 1.25 0.63 11.90
N SER A 44 2.02 0.62 12.99
CA SER A 44 2.59 -0.61 13.59
C SER A 44 1.71 -1.30 14.64
N GLN A 45 0.41 -1.01 14.71
CA GLN A 45 -0.51 -1.64 15.67
C GLN A 45 -1.78 -2.17 15.00
N SER A 46 -1.64 -3.25 14.24
CA SER A 46 -2.76 -4.17 13.97
C SER A 46 -2.21 -5.56 13.62
N TYR A 47 -1.64 -6.23 14.63
CA TYR A 47 -1.27 -7.64 14.58
C TYR A 47 -1.95 -8.34 15.74
N ASP A 48 -3.26 -8.53 15.64
CA ASP A 48 -3.98 -9.41 16.56
C ASP A 48 -5.26 -9.89 15.89
N SER A 49 -5.16 -10.92 15.05
CA SER A 49 -6.26 -11.84 14.67
C SER A 49 -5.80 -12.82 13.58
N PHE A 50 -4.91 -13.77 13.89
CA PHE A 50 -4.62 -14.88 12.98
C PHE A 50 -4.63 -16.27 13.63
N GLU A 51 -4.92 -16.38 14.93
CA GLU A 51 -4.92 -17.65 15.66
C GLU A 51 -6.21 -18.49 15.57
N LYS A 52 -7.18 -18.13 14.70
CA LYS A 52 -8.52 -18.77 14.73
C LYS A 52 -9.01 -19.48 13.47
N ILE A 53 -8.21 -19.62 12.40
CA ILE A 53 -8.71 -20.13 11.11
C ILE A 53 -8.15 -21.51 10.68
N TRP A 54 -7.41 -22.23 11.52
CA TRP A 54 -6.99 -23.60 11.17
C TRP A 54 -7.37 -24.65 12.22
N CYS A 55 -8.66 -25.00 12.20
CA CYS A 55 -9.20 -26.19 12.84
C CYS A 55 -10.26 -26.82 11.93
N VAL A 56 -9.83 -27.52 10.87
CA VAL A 56 -10.73 -28.43 10.14
C VAL A 56 -10.26 -29.87 10.29
N LYS A 57 -10.92 -30.51 11.25
CA LYS A 57 -11.50 -31.87 11.19
C LYS A 57 -11.01 -32.79 10.07
N VAL A 58 -10.29 -33.84 10.47
CA VAL A 58 -10.56 -35.21 9.99
C VAL A 58 -10.66 -36.13 11.22
N LEU A 59 -11.85 -36.70 11.41
CA LEU A 59 -12.20 -37.67 12.44
C LEU A 59 -11.55 -39.03 12.13
N ILE A 60 -10.54 -39.43 12.92
CA ILE A 60 -10.29 -40.83 13.24
C ILE A 60 -10.01 -40.92 14.74
N LYS A 61 -11.04 -41.28 15.51
CA LYS A 61 -10.90 -41.64 16.93
C LYS A 61 -10.45 -43.10 16.97
N ARG A 62 -9.18 -43.38 17.29
CA ARG A 62 -8.75 -44.71 17.74
C ARG A 62 -7.65 -44.63 18.79
N LYS A 63 -7.75 -45.57 19.73
CA LYS A 63 -7.07 -45.72 21.02
C LYS A 63 -5.58 -45.39 20.98
N MET A 64 -5.13 -44.76 22.07
CA MET A 64 -3.72 -44.57 22.45
C MET A 64 -2.91 -45.84 22.19
N ALA A 65 -1.97 -45.77 21.24
CA ALA A 65 -0.91 -46.76 21.07
C ALA A 65 0.15 -46.55 22.16
N ASN A 66 0.81 -47.64 22.55
CA ASN A 66 1.84 -47.65 23.59
C ASN A 66 3.02 -46.74 23.17
N PRO A 67 3.54 -45.82 24.01
CA PRO A 67 4.61 -44.88 23.63
C PRO A 67 5.86 -45.55 23.03
N GLN A 68 6.18 -46.77 23.45
CA GLN A 68 7.29 -47.56 22.94
C GLN A 68 7.04 -48.14 21.53
N GLU A 69 5.80 -48.52 21.21
CA GLU A 69 5.42 -48.97 19.86
C GLU A 69 5.46 -47.80 18.87
N HIS A 70 5.02 -46.61 19.31
CA HIS A 70 5.05 -45.40 18.50
C HIS A 70 6.47 -44.97 18.12
N GLN A 71 7.41 -45.01 19.08
CA GLN A 71 8.82 -44.70 18.79
C GLN A 71 9.45 -45.74 17.85
N SER A 72 9.14 -47.03 18.03
CA SER A 72 9.62 -48.10 17.14
C SER A 72 9.07 -47.97 15.71
N GLU A 73 7.82 -47.52 15.55
CA GLU A 73 7.24 -47.23 14.23
C GLU A 73 7.91 -46.04 13.55
N ILE A 74 8.32 -45.02 14.31
CA ILE A 74 9.07 -43.85 13.82
C ILE A 74 10.46 -44.28 13.36
N ASP A 75 11.19 -45.05 14.17
CA ASP A 75 12.54 -45.53 13.83
C ASP A 75 12.50 -46.39 12.55
N ARG A 76 11.49 -47.25 12.41
CA ARG A 76 11.26 -48.04 11.19
C ARG A 76 10.91 -47.15 9.99
N CYS A 77 10.13 -46.08 10.17
CA CYS A 77 9.85 -45.14 9.09
C CYS A 77 11.10 -44.37 8.66
N ILE A 78 11.96 -43.98 9.60
CA ILE A 78 13.24 -43.31 9.34
C ILE A 78 14.16 -44.20 8.49
N GLU A 79 14.28 -45.49 8.82
CA GLU A 79 15.07 -46.45 8.04
C GLU A 79 14.55 -46.57 6.60
N LEU A 80 13.22 -46.62 6.42
CA LEU A 80 12.59 -46.76 5.11
C LEU A 80 12.68 -45.48 4.25
N LEU A 81 12.81 -44.30 4.85
CA LEU A 81 12.91 -43.01 4.15
C LEU A 81 14.35 -42.64 3.73
N ASN A 82 15.34 -43.35 4.26
CA ASN A 82 16.75 -43.13 3.97
C ASN A 82 17.03 -43.21 2.46
N PRO A 83 17.89 -42.33 1.89
CA PRO A 83 18.34 -42.41 0.50
C PRO A 83 18.71 -43.80 -0.01
N SER A 84 19.27 -44.67 0.83
CA SER A 84 19.67 -46.05 0.48
C SER A 84 18.52 -47.05 0.30
N SER A 85 17.30 -46.70 0.68
CA SER A 85 16.11 -47.57 0.63
C SER A 85 15.43 -47.52 -0.75
N SER A 86 14.71 -48.60 -1.13
CA SER A 86 14.00 -48.66 -2.43
C SER A 86 12.82 -47.70 -2.48
N ASP A 87 12.35 -47.34 -3.68
CA ASP A 87 11.24 -46.41 -3.84
C ASP A 87 9.93 -46.98 -3.27
N GLU A 88 9.71 -48.29 -3.36
CA GLU A 88 8.56 -48.98 -2.76
C GLU A 88 8.60 -48.91 -1.22
N ALA A 89 9.79 -49.10 -0.63
CA ALA A 89 9.99 -48.95 0.81
C ALA A 89 9.71 -47.51 1.27
N LYS A 90 10.20 -46.52 0.51
CA LYS A 90 9.94 -45.10 0.75
C LYS A 90 8.44 -44.78 0.64
N PHE A 91 7.75 -45.33 -0.37
CA PHE A 91 6.30 -45.18 -0.52
C PHE A 91 5.51 -45.73 0.66
N VAL A 92 5.85 -46.92 1.16
CA VAL A 92 5.25 -47.49 2.36
C VAL A 92 5.42 -46.53 3.54
N ALA A 93 6.62 -45.96 3.71
CA ALA A 93 6.86 -44.97 4.77
C ALA A 93 6.04 -43.67 4.59
N LEU A 94 5.84 -43.18 3.36
CA LEU A 94 4.99 -42.01 3.11
C LEU A 94 3.52 -42.23 3.49
N THR A 95 3.00 -43.45 3.39
CA THR A 95 1.63 -43.76 3.84
C THR A 95 1.48 -43.77 5.36
N LEU A 96 2.58 -43.98 6.09
CA LEU A 96 2.64 -43.98 7.56
C LEU A 96 2.87 -42.57 8.11
N LEU A 97 3.54 -41.69 7.35
CA LEU A 97 3.91 -40.32 7.73
C LEU A 97 2.75 -39.48 8.30
N PRO A 98 1.55 -39.42 7.69
CA PRO A 98 0.45 -38.60 8.20
C PRO A 98 -0.03 -38.98 9.60
N ARG A 99 0.21 -40.23 10.03
CA ARG A 99 -0.10 -40.69 11.40
C ARG A 99 0.95 -40.23 12.41
N LEU A 100 2.21 -40.11 11.98
CA LEU A 100 3.37 -39.81 12.82
C LEU A 100 3.66 -38.31 12.93
N LEU A 101 3.34 -37.53 11.88
CA LEU A 101 3.59 -36.08 11.82
C LEU A 101 2.66 -35.24 12.71
N LYS A 102 1.58 -35.82 13.26
CA LYS A 102 0.58 -35.07 14.04
C LYS A 102 0.90 -34.90 15.54
N GLN A 103 2.00 -35.49 16.06
CA GLN A 103 2.10 -35.73 17.50
C GLN A 103 3.34 -35.15 18.21
N ASP A 104 4.45 -34.84 17.53
CA ASP A 104 5.64 -34.28 18.19
C ASP A 104 6.53 -33.47 17.23
N LYS A 105 6.88 -32.23 17.62
CA LYS A 105 7.82 -31.37 16.88
C LYS A 105 9.18 -32.06 16.68
N LYS A 106 9.65 -32.84 17.66
CA LYS A 106 10.93 -33.56 17.59
C LYS A 106 10.91 -34.64 16.50
N ASN A 107 9.80 -35.34 16.36
CA ASN A 107 9.65 -36.41 15.36
C ASN A 107 9.63 -35.84 13.94
N VAL A 108 9.01 -34.67 13.73
CA VAL A 108 9.04 -34.00 12.43
C VAL A 108 10.46 -33.63 12.02
N VAL A 109 11.29 -33.15 12.96
CA VAL A 109 12.71 -32.84 12.70
C VAL A 109 13.51 -34.10 12.38
N LEU A 110 13.33 -35.19 13.14
CA LEU A 110 13.99 -36.47 12.85
C LEU A 110 13.62 -37.03 11.48
N ILE A 111 12.33 -36.97 11.11
CA ILE A 111 11.84 -37.38 9.80
C ILE A 111 12.41 -36.48 8.70
N PHE A 112 12.51 -35.17 8.94
CA PHE A 112 13.11 -34.23 8.01
C PHE A 112 14.57 -34.59 7.71
N ASP A 113 15.36 -34.88 8.76
CA ASP A 113 16.78 -35.21 8.60
C ASP A 113 17.01 -36.55 7.88
N ALA A 114 16.09 -37.50 8.05
CA ALA A 114 16.11 -38.80 7.39
C ALA A 114 15.59 -38.79 5.94
N MET A 115 14.87 -37.73 5.54
CA MET A 115 14.13 -37.68 4.29
C MET A 115 15.04 -37.62 3.06
N ASP A 116 14.80 -38.51 2.10
CA ASP A 116 15.38 -38.39 0.76
C ASP A 116 14.67 -37.29 -0.06
N PHE A 117 15.18 -36.06 0.01
CA PHE A 117 14.67 -34.93 -0.77
C PHE A 117 14.87 -35.06 -2.29
N LYS A 118 15.66 -36.03 -2.78
CA LYS A 118 15.70 -36.35 -4.21
C LYS A 118 14.52 -37.23 -4.60
N PHE A 119 14.14 -38.16 -3.72
CA PHE A 119 12.90 -38.94 -3.89
C PHE A 119 11.67 -38.03 -3.91
N LEU A 120 11.52 -37.09 -2.97
CA LEU A 120 10.41 -36.12 -2.98
C LEU A 120 10.40 -35.26 -4.26
N GLU A 121 11.57 -34.85 -4.74
CA GLU A 121 11.69 -34.10 -5.99
C GLU A 121 11.22 -34.92 -7.21
N ARG A 122 11.61 -36.20 -7.28
CA ARG A 122 11.12 -37.11 -8.33
C ARG A 122 9.61 -37.30 -8.20
N LEU A 123 9.10 -37.48 -6.99
CA LEU A 123 7.68 -37.69 -6.72
C LEU A 123 6.82 -36.54 -7.26
N MET A 124 7.26 -35.29 -7.04
CA MET A 124 6.62 -34.09 -7.59
C MET A 124 6.73 -33.97 -9.11
N ARG A 125 7.83 -34.44 -9.70
CA ARG A 125 8.09 -34.38 -11.14
C ARG A 125 7.56 -35.56 -11.94
N THR A 126 7.04 -36.60 -11.28
CA THR A 126 6.42 -37.73 -11.96
C THR A 126 5.37 -37.20 -12.93
N GLY A 127 5.52 -37.55 -14.20
CA GLY A 127 4.60 -37.18 -15.27
C GLY A 127 3.87 -38.42 -15.77
N SER A 128 2.70 -38.20 -16.37
CA SER A 128 1.93 -39.14 -17.20
C SER A 128 2.82 -40.01 -18.09
N VAL A 129 3.29 -41.14 -17.57
CA VAL A 129 3.58 -42.31 -18.39
C VAL A 129 2.23 -43.00 -18.58
N ASN A 130 1.91 -43.33 -19.82
CA ASN A 130 0.61 -43.79 -20.33
C ASN A 130 0.11 -45.13 -19.73
N ASP A 131 0.18 -45.33 -18.41
CA ASP A 131 -0.28 -46.53 -17.73
C ASP A 131 -1.40 -46.18 -16.74
N ASP A 132 -2.59 -46.68 -17.05
CA ASP A 132 -3.91 -46.39 -16.46
C ASP A 132 -4.08 -46.73 -14.96
N ASN A 133 -3.02 -46.92 -14.17
CA ASN A 133 -3.14 -47.54 -12.83
C ASN A 133 -2.48 -46.82 -11.64
N GLN A 134 -2.05 -45.56 -11.75
CA GLN A 134 -1.82 -44.70 -10.57
C GLN A 134 -2.30 -43.27 -10.83
N PRO A 135 -3.16 -42.68 -9.96
CA PRO A 135 -3.52 -41.28 -10.10
C PRO A 135 -2.31 -40.41 -9.75
N ASP A 136 -1.58 -39.95 -10.77
CA ASP A 136 -0.44 -39.01 -10.73
C ASP A 136 -0.65 -37.85 -9.74
N PHE A 137 -1.89 -37.36 -9.67
CA PHE A 137 -2.35 -36.38 -8.70
C PHE A 137 -2.05 -36.74 -7.25
N THR A 138 -2.34 -37.97 -6.84
CA THR A 138 -2.20 -38.41 -5.44
C THR A 138 -0.75 -38.40 -4.99
N LEU A 139 0.17 -38.75 -5.88
CA LEU A 139 1.61 -38.75 -5.59
C LEU A 139 2.14 -37.33 -5.36
N LYS A 140 1.74 -36.39 -6.22
CA LYS A 140 2.06 -34.96 -6.09
C LYS A 140 1.48 -34.37 -4.81
N SER A 141 0.21 -34.65 -4.52
CA SER A 141 -0.45 -34.19 -3.29
C SER A 141 0.20 -34.74 -2.04
N ILE A 142 0.64 -36.01 -2.02
CA ILE A 142 1.39 -36.57 -0.88
C ILE A 142 2.70 -35.79 -0.68
N ALA A 143 3.48 -35.57 -1.75
CA ALA A 143 4.75 -34.85 -1.67
C ALA A 143 4.57 -33.42 -1.10
N VAL A 144 3.57 -32.68 -1.61
CA VAL A 144 3.27 -31.32 -1.17
C VAL A 144 2.78 -31.30 0.28
N ASN A 145 1.93 -32.24 0.69
CA ASN A 145 1.46 -32.34 2.07
C ASN A 145 2.58 -32.58 3.07
N ILE A 146 3.56 -33.41 2.70
CA ILE A 146 4.75 -33.66 3.53
C ILE A 146 5.59 -32.39 3.66
N LEU A 147 5.83 -31.67 2.55
CA LEU A 147 6.53 -30.39 2.59
C LEU A 147 5.77 -29.34 3.42
N SER A 148 4.44 -29.31 3.33
CA SER A 148 3.57 -28.45 4.14
C SER A 148 3.73 -28.75 5.63
N CYS A 149 3.78 -30.03 6.01
CA CYS A 149 4.04 -30.44 7.39
C CYS A 149 5.43 -30.01 7.89
N PHE A 150 6.47 -30.06 7.05
CA PHE A 150 7.78 -29.52 7.41
C PHE A 150 7.77 -27.99 7.57
N CYS A 151 7.07 -27.28 6.68
CA CYS A 151 6.94 -25.82 6.73
C CYS A 151 6.00 -25.33 7.85
N ALA A 152 5.32 -26.25 8.56
CA ALA A 152 4.61 -25.91 9.78
C ALA A 152 5.55 -25.55 10.94
N LEU A 153 6.81 -26.01 10.90
CA LEU A 153 7.83 -25.71 11.92
C LEU A 153 8.79 -24.62 11.45
N ASP A 154 8.80 -23.48 12.15
CA ASP A 154 9.58 -22.30 11.77
C ASP A 154 11.09 -22.58 11.70
N GLU A 155 11.61 -23.48 12.55
CA GLU A 155 13.02 -23.90 12.58
C GLU A 155 13.49 -24.59 11.27
N LEU A 156 12.56 -25.17 10.50
CA LEU A 156 12.86 -25.85 9.25
C LEU A 156 12.76 -24.94 8.02
N LEU A 157 12.16 -23.75 8.15
CA LEU A 157 11.94 -22.83 7.03
C LEU A 157 13.24 -22.29 6.44
N ASN A 158 14.33 -22.22 7.22
CA ASN A 158 15.63 -21.73 6.77
C ASN A 158 16.49 -22.79 6.04
N LYS A 159 16.00 -24.04 5.95
CA LYS A 159 16.78 -25.16 5.42
C LYS A 159 16.83 -25.12 3.90
N LYS A 160 18.03 -25.27 3.34
CA LYS A 160 18.28 -25.28 1.88
C LYS A 160 17.45 -26.33 1.14
N GLN A 161 17.15 -27.45 1.81
CA GLN A 161 16.32 -28.53 1.28
C GLN A 161 14.91 -28.05 0.93
N ILE A 162 14.33 -27.14 1.72
CA ILE A 162 13.01 -26.54 1.42
C ILE A 162 13.14 -25.54 0.27
N HIS A 163 14.13 -24.63 0.34
CA HIS A 163 14.30 -23.59 -0.67
C HIS A 163 14.54 -24.16 -2.09
N ALA A 164 15.31 -25.25 -2.18
CA ALA A 164 15.59 -25.94 -3.43
C ALA A 164 14.36 -26.57 -4.12
N ARG A 165 13.19 -26.60 -3.45
CA ARG A 165 11.94 -27.16 -3.96
C ARG A 165 10.94 -26.11 -4.40
N ILE A 166 11.16 -24.84 -4.07
CA ILE A 166 10.28 -23.72 -4.46
C ILE A 166 10.03 -23.68 -5.98
N PRO A 167 11.04 -23.80 -6.88
CA PRO A 167 10.78 -23.78 -8.31
C PRO A 167 9.91 -24.95 -8.79
N THR A 168 10.10 -26.15 -8.21
CA THR A 168 9.32 -27.34 -8.56
C THR A 168 7.89 -27.20 -8.06
N LEU A 169 7.68 -26.74 -6.83
CA LEU A 169 6.36 -26.43 -6.29
C LEU A 169 5.62 -25.41 -7.18
N ALA A 170 6.29 -24.34 -7.61
CA ALA A 170 5.68 -23.33 -8.48
C ALA A 170 5.26 -23.91 -9.83
N SER A 171 5.99 -24.89 -10.37
CA SER A 171 5.63 -25.56 -11.64
C SER A 171 4.35 -26.40 -11.54
N LEU A 172 3.97 -26.83 -10.34
CA LEU A 172 2.75 -27.61 -10.08
C LEU A 172 1.49 -26.76 -9.93
N ILE A 173 1.62 -25.43 -9.86
CA ILE A 173 0.48 -24.52 -9.79
C ILE A 173 -0.28 -24.56 -11.12
N THR A 174 -1.52 -25.05 -11.06
CA THR A 174 -2.44 -25.16 -12.21
C THR A 174 -3.88 -24.87 -11.79
N PRO A 175 -4.70 -24.27 -12.69
CA PRO A 175 -6.11 -24.01 -12.40
C PRO A 175 -6.93 -25.28 -12.25
N ASP A 176 -6.50 -26.39 -12.85
CA ASP A 176 -7.20 -27.67 -12.81
C ASP A 176 -7.16 -28.34 -11.43
N ASN A 177 -6.23 -27.92 -10.56
CA ASN A 177 -6.00 -28.51 -9.25
C ASN A 177 -5.94 -27.45 -8.16
N GLU A 178 -7.12 -26.99 -7.74
CA GLU A 178 -7.27 -25.98 -6.72
C GLU A 178 -6.76 -26.43 -5.34
N GLU A 179 -6.91 -27.71 -4.99
CA GLU A 179 -6.46 -28.25 -3.69
C GLU A 179 -4.95 -28.21 -3.56
N LEU A 180 -4.24 -28.78 -4.53
CA LEU A 180 -2.78 -28.75 -4.57
C LEU A 180 -2.25 -27.32 -4.66
N THR A 181 -2.89 -26.46 -5.45
CA THR A 181 -2.49 -25.06 -5.58
C THR A 181 -2.63 -24.33 -4.24
N ARG A 182 -3.71 -24.56 -3.49
CA ARG A 182 -3.89 -23.99 -2.15
C ARG A 182 -2.79 -24.43 -1.19
N ASP A 183 -2.45 -25.72 -1.18
CA ASP A 183 -1.39 -26.24 -0.31
C ASP A 183 -0.02 -25.66 -0.65
N ILE A 184 0.29 -25.52 -1.95
CA ILE A 184 1.53 -24.89 -2.42
C ILE A 184 1.59 -23.41 -2.01
N LEU A 185 0.51 -22.66 -2.20
CA LEU A 185 0.43 -21.27 -1.78
C LEU A 185 0.53 -21.13 -0.26
N GLY A 186 -0.01 -22.07 0.51
CA GLY A 186 0.16 -22.14 1.96
C GLY A 186 1.63 -22.29 2.37
N ILE A 187 2.39 -23.15 1.69
CA ILE A 187 3.85 -23.27 1.89
C ILE A 187 4.56 -21.96 1.57
N PHE A 188 4.25 -21.35 0.42
CA PHE A 188 4.85 -20.07 0.02
C PHE A 188 4.50 -18.93 0.99
N LEU A 189 3.29 -18.93 1.55
CA LEU A 189 2.87 -17.94 2.52
C LEU A 189 3.68 -18.05 3.81
N ARG A 190 3.91 -19.27 4.32
CA ARG A 190 4.74 -19.51 5.51
C ARG A 190 6.19 -19.09 5.29
N LEU A 191 6.75 -19.40 4.12
CA LEU A 191 8.10 -18.97 3.76
C LEU A 191 8.20 -17.44 3.68
N SER A 192 7.25 -16.80 3.02
CA SER A 192 7.24 -15.34 2.81
C SER A 192 7.06 -14.58 4.12
N SER A 193 6.15 -15.03 5.00
CA SER A 193 5.91 -14.38 6.30
C SER A 193 7.07 -14.52 7.27
N ALA A 194 7.85 -15.61 7.17
CA ALA A 194 9.10 -15.80 7.91
C ALA A 194 10.34 -15.15 7.24
N ASN A 195 10.14 -14.47 6.10
CA ASN A 195 11.20 -13.92 5.25
C ASN A 195 12.29 -14.95 4.89
N GLN A 196 11.87 -16.18 4.59
CA GLN A 196 12.75 -17.29 4.19
C GLN A 196 12.54 -17.66 2.73
N GLY A 197 13.62 -18.00 2.03
CA GLY A 197 13.54 -18.45 0.63
C GLY A 197 13.16 -17.35 -0.36
N SER A 198 13.16 -16.07 0.06
CA SER A 198 12.74 -14.92 -0.75
C SER A 198 13.46 -14.86 -2.11
N THR A 199 14.75 -15.19 -2.17
CA THR A 199 15.53 -15.24 -3.41
C THR A 199 14.98 -16.22 -4.46
N TYR A 200 14.33 -17.30 -4.02
CA TYR A 200 13.71 -18.29 -4.91
C TYR A 200 12.26 -17.91 -5.25
N ILE A 201 11.55 -17.25 -4.33
CA ILE A 201 10.16 -16.80 -4.56
C ILE A 201 10.11 -15.64 -5.56
N ILE A 202 11.07 -14.72 -5.50
CA ILE A 202 11.17 -13.58 -6.42
C ILE A 202 11.67 -13.96 -7.83
N ASP A 203 12.07 -15.23 -8.03
CA ASP A 203 12.47 -15.71 -9.35
C ASP A 203 11.33 -15.53 -10.37
N ASP A 204 11.69 -15.11 -11.58
CA ASP A 204 10.73 -14.72 -12.61
C ASP A 204 9.70 -15.82 -12.92
N LYS A 205 10.11 -17.09 -12.91
CA LYS A 205 9.21 -18.22 -13.20
C LYS A 205 8.24 -18.48 -12.06
N VAL A 206 8.70 -18.34 -10.83
CA VAL A 206 7.90 -18.56 -9.62
C VAL A 206 6.87 -17.45 -9.48
N ILE A 207 7.30 -16.20 -9.56
CA ILE A 207 6.39 -15.06 -9.43
C ILE A 207 5.35 -15.03 -10.56
N SER A 208 5.70 -15.45 -11.79
CA SER A 208 4.72 -15.58 -12.89
C SER A 208 3.57 -16.50 -12.53
N LYS A 209 3.87 -17.63 -11.87
CA LYS A 209 2.86 -18.61 -11.46
C LYS A 209 1.97 -18.09 -10.34
N ILE A 210 2.55 -17.38 -9.37
CA ILE A 210 1.78 -16.75 -8.29
C ILE A 210 0.88 -15.63 -8.85
N LEU A 211 1.38 -14.80 -9.77
CA LEU A 211 0.57 -13.75 -10.42
C LEU A 211 -0.54 -14.35 -11.30
N GLN A 212 -0.30 -15.50 -11.92
CA GLN A 212 -1.35 -16.24 -12.64
C GLN A 212 -2.49 -16.67 -11.71
N CYS A 213 -2.21 -17.07 -10.46
CA CYS A 213 -3.24 -17.37 -9.46
C CYS A 213 -4.13 -16.16 -9.16
N ILE A 214 -3.57 -14.95 -9.16
CA ILE A 214 -4.34 -13.73 -8.89
C ILE A 214 -5.21 -13.35 -10.10
N THR A 215 -4.67 -13.47 -11.31
CA THR A 215 -5.29 -12.91 -12.51
C THR A 215 -6.20 -13.88 -13.25
N SER A 216 -5.88 -15.17 -13.25
CA SER A 216 -6.51 -16.17 -14.13
C SER A 216 -7.44 -17.13 -13.40
N PHE A 217 -7.24 -17.36 -12.10
CA PHE A 217 -8.08 -18.28 -11.34
C PHE A 217 -9.37 -17.59 -10.94
N THR A 218 -10.44 -18.35 -10.74
CA THR A 218 -11.75 -17.84 -10.30
C THR A 218 -11.98 -18.01 -8.80
N ASN A 219 -11.25 -18.91 -8.15
CA ASN A 219 -11.37 -19.18 -6.73
C ASN A 219 -10.78 -18.02 -5.89
N VAL A 220 -11.66 -17.37 -5.13
CA VAL A 220 -11.34 -16.19 -4.30
C VAL A 220 -10.32 -16.51 -3.21
N GLU A 221 -10.37 -17.70 -2.60
CA GLU A 221 -9.43 -18.10 -1.55
C GLU A 221 -8.01 -18.24 -2.11
N ILE A 222 -7.87 -18.81 -3.31
CA ILE A 222 -6.58 -18.95 -4.00
C ILE A 222 -6.03 -17.58 -4.39
N GLN A 223 -6.87 -16.69 -4.92
CA GLN A 223 -6.48 -15.32 -5.25
C GLN A 223 -5.98 -14.58 -4.00
N GLU A 224 -6.70 -14.69 -2.89
CA GLU A 224 -6.34 -14.05 -1.61
C GLU A 224 -5.02 -14.60 -1.04
N LEU A 225 -4.85 -15.93 -1.05
CA LEU A 225 -3.59 -16.56 -0.63
C LEU A 225 -2.41 -16.11 -1.50
N ALA A 226 -2.58 -16.08 -2.82
CA ALA A 226 -1.54 -15.63 -3.74
C ALA A 226 -1.20 -14.15 -3.54
N LEU A 227 -2.20 -13.29 -3.32
CA LEU A 227 -1.97 -11.87 -3.02
C LEU A 227 -1.22 -11.69 -1.68
N ASN A 228 -1.57 -12.47 -0.65
CA ASN A 228 -0.87 -12.48 0.63
C ASN A 228 0.59 -12.92 0.49
N VAL A 229 0.88 -13.95 -0.32
CA VAL A 229 2.26 -14.36 -0.64
C VAL A 229 3.05 -13.19 -1.24
N ILE A 230 2.48 -12.48 -2.21
CA ILE A 230 3.13 -11.31 -2.81
C ILE A 230 3.32 -10.20 -1.78
N TYR A 231 2.33 -9.93 -0.94
CA TYR A 231 2.41 -8.92 0.11
C TYR A 231 3.59 -9.18 1.04
N TYR A 232 3.64 -10.34 1.70
CA TYR A 232 4.72 -10.67 2.63
C TYR A 232 6.09 -10.73 1.95
N THR A 233 6.16 -11.25 0.72
CA THR A 233 7.42 -11.27 -0.05
C THR A 233 7.90 -9.84 -0.34
N THR A 234 7.00 -8.96 -0.78
CA THR A 234 7.33 -7.56 -1.10
C THR A 234 7.75 -6.80 0.16
N THR A 235 7.04 -6.96 1.28
CA THR A 235 7.41 -6.38 2.57
C THR A 235 8.80 -6.87 3.03
N GLY A 236 9.08 -8.17 2.89
CA GLY A 236 10.39 -8.75 3.19
C GLY A 236 11.50 -8.14 2.33
N VAL A 237 11.25 -7.95 1.02
CA VAL A 237 12.17 -7.28 0.10
C VAL A 237 12.42 -5.82 0.48
N ILE A 238 11.36 -5.03 0.74
CA ILE A 238 11.47 -3.62 1.16
C ILE A 238 12.30 -3.50 2.45
N THR A 239 12.04 -4.38 3.42
CA THR A 239 12.76 -4.41 4.70
C THR A 239 14.23 -4.76 4.50
N SER A 240 14.53 -5.75 3.65
CA SER A 240 15.92 -6.18 3.36
C SER A 240 16.75 -5.08 2.71
N ILE A 241 16.15 -4.29 1.80
CA ILE A 241 16.81 -3.14 1.16
C ILE A 241 17.06 -2.03 2.18
N SER A 242 16.10 -1.77 3.06
CA SER A 242 16.25 -0.71 4.08
C SER A 242 17.35 -1.00 5.11
N GLN A 243 17.77 -2.27 5.23
CA GLN A 243 18.80 -2.72 6.19
C GLN A 243 20.19 -2.95 5.56
N ASP A 244 20.41 -2.52 4.31
CA ASP A 244 21.69 -2.65 3.58
C ASP A 244 22.25 -4.09 3.48
N GLN A 245 21.41 -5.10 3.62
CA GLN A 245 21.84 -6.50 3.49
C GLN A 245 21.84 -6.91 2.01
N HIS A 246 23.03 -7.17 1.44
CA HIS A 246 23.24 -7.86 0.15
C HIS A 246 22.66 -7.20 -1.13
N ILE A 247 22.59 -5.87 -1.19
CA ILE A 247 21.89 -5.14 -2.26
C ILE A 247 22.57 -5.24 -3.65
N SER A 248 23.90 -5.24 -3.73
CA SER A 248 24.57 -5.02 -5.03
C SER A 248 24.43 -6.19 -6.02
N SER A 249 24.40 -7.44 -5.55
CA SER A 249 24.39 -8.62 -6.43
C SER A 249 22.98 -9.03 -6.89
N SER A 250 21.94 -8.63 -6.15
CA SER A 250 20.55 -9.03 -6.40
C SER A 250 19.66 -7.88 -6.88
N ARG A 251 20.18 -6.66 -7.03
CA ARG A 251 19.40 -5.47 -7.42
C ARG A 251 18.64 -5.67 -8.72
N THR A 252 19.24 -6.27 -9.75
CA THR A 252 18.57 -6.49 -11.04
C THR A 252 17.40 -7.48 -10.92
N ILE A 253 17.55 -8.53 -10.11
CA ILE A 253 16.48 -9.51 -9.88
C ILE A 253 15.34 -8.83 -9.12
N ILE A 254 15.67 -8.06 -8.09
CA ILE A 254 14.67 -7.31 -7.31
C ILE A 254 13.95 -6.27 -8.18
N GLN A 255 14.68 -5.52 -9.01
CA GLN A 255 14.07 -4.60 -9.97
C GLN A 255 13.11 -5.31 -10.91
N GLY A 256 13.52 -6.45 -11.49
CA GLY A 256 12.67 -7.26 -12.35
C GLY A 256 11.40 -7.74 -11.64
N TYR A 257 11.53 -8.21 -10.39
CA TYR A 257 10.42 -8.60 -9.53
C TYR A 257 9.46 -7.43 -9.28
N ILE A 258 9.96 -6.29 -8.78
CA ILE A 258 9.16 -5.10 -8.47
C ILE A 258 8.43 -4.58 -9.72
N SER A 259 9.15 -4.37 -10.82
CA SER A 259 8.53 -3.91 -12.08
C SER A 259 7.44 -4.86 -12.55
N LYS A 260 7.63 -6.18 -12.42
CA LYS A 260 6.65 -7.17 -12.84
C LYS A 260 5.39 -7.18 -11.97
N ILE A 261 5.54 -7.17 -10.64
CA ILE A 261 4.37 -7.18 -9.73
C ILE A 261 3.57 -5.89 -9.87
N PHE A 262 4.22 -4.72 -9.93
CA PHE A 262 3.52 -3.44 -10.01
C PHE A 262 2.80 -3.28 -11.33
N LYS A 263 3.43 -3.69 -12.44
CA LYS A 263 2.80 -3.70 -13.75
C LYS A 263 1.56 -4.60 -13.76
N GLN A 264 1.71 -5.89 -13.44
CA GLN A 264 0.60 -6.84 -13.55
C GLN A 264 -0.54 -6.56 -12.56
N LEU A 265 -0.24 -6.20 -11.31
CA LEU A 265 -1.27 -5.91 -10.33
C LEU A 265 -1.98 -4.58 -10.61
N SER A 266 -1.27 -3.56 -11.13
CA SER A 266 -1.94 -2.31 -11.53
C SER A 266 -2.81 -2.49 -12.77
N ASP A 267 -2.39 -3.28 -13.76
CA ASP A 267 -3.21 -3.66 -14.91
C ASP A 267 -4.47 -4.41 -14.45
N THR A 268 -4.32 -5.33 -13.49
CA THR A 268 -5.44 -6.08 -12.90
C THR A 268 -6.37 -5.16 -12.13
N PHE A 269 -5.84 -4.22 -11.34
CA PHE A 269 -6.62 -3.23 -10.60
C PHE A 269 -7.42 -2.31 -11.52
N ARG A 270 -6.91 -2.04 -12.72
CA ARG A 270 -7.62 -1.29 -13.76
C ARG A 270 -8.76 -2.07 -14.38
N ILE A 271 -8.51 -3.30 -14.79
CA ILE A 271 -9.47 -4.08 -15.59
C ILE A 271 -10.54 -4.75 -14.72
N ASN A 272 -10.20 -5.15 -13.50
CA ASN A 272 -11.09 -5.92 -12.64
C ASN A 272 -12.19 -5.04 -12.02
N GLN A 273 -13.40 -5.59 -11.91
CA GLN A 273 -14.58 -4.92 -11.34
C GLN A 273 -15.27 -5.74 -10.23
N ASN A 274 -14.62 -6.81 -9.76
CA ASN A 274 -15.14 -7.69 -8.71
C ASN A 274 -14.45 -7.41 -7.36
N LYS A 275 -14.65 -8.29 -6.36
CA LYS A 275 -14.05 -8.16 -5.02
C LYS A 275 -12.52 -7.95 -5.07
N LEU A 276 -11.83 -8.60 -6.01
CA LEU A 276 -10.38 -8.50 -6.18
C LEU A 276 -9.91 -7.06 -6.38
N LYS A 277 -10.72 -6.19 -7.03
CA LYS A 277 -10.39 -4.77 -7.16
C LYS A 277 -10.18 -4.11 -5.79
N PHE A 278 -11.03 -4.42 -4.81
CA PHE A 278 -10.94 -3.87 -3.46
C PHE A 278 -9.85 -4.54 -2.64
N ASP A 279 -9.59 -5.82 -2.87
CA ASP A 279 -8.46 -6.53 -2.25
C ASP A 279 -7.12 -5.95 -2.76
N LEU A 280 -7.03 -5.60 -4.05
CA LEU A 280 -5.89 -4.88 -4.64
C LEU A 280 -5.76 -3.45 -4.11
N LEU A 281 -6.87 -2.73 -3.94
CA LEU A 281 -6.85 -1.41 -3.30
C LEU A 281 -6.23 -1.48 -1.90
N GLN A 282 -6.66 -2.45 -1.09
CA GLN A 282 -6.09 -2.68 0.24
C GLN A 282 -4.59 -3.01 0.16
N PHE A 283 -4.22 -3.92 -0.74
CA PHE A 283 -2.83 -4.30 -0.96
C PHE A 283 -1.94 -3.09 -1.28
N PHE A 284 -2.37 -2.21 -2.19
CA PHE A 284 -1.60 -1.03 -2.57
C PHE A 284 -1.47 -0.02 -1.43
N VAL A 285 -2.55 0.22 -0.67
CA VAL A 285 -2.47 1.08 0.53
C VAL A 285 -1.41 0.55 1.50
N GLN A 286 -1.42 -0.76 1.78
CA GLN A 286 -0.47 -1.37 2.72
C GLN A 286 0.97 -1.31 2.20
N ILE A 287 1.19 -1.62 0.93
CA ILE A 287 2.54 -1.63 0.34
C ILE A 287 3.12 -0.22 0.26
N PHE A 288 2.38 0.78 -0.24
CA PHE A 288 2.89 2.15 -0.32
C PHE A 288 3.13 2.80 1.04
N THR A 289 2.41 2.37 2.08
CA THR A 289 2.66 2.80 3.46
C THR A 289 4.04 2.36 3.97
N GLN A 290 4.54 1.21 3.51
CA GLN A 290 5.80 0.62 3.99
C GLN A 290 7.03 1.09 3.20
N MET A 291 6.84 1.76 2.07
CA MET A 291 7.95 2.20 1.23
C MET A 291 8.67 3.40 1.83
N SER A 292 10.00 3.39 1.72
CA SER A 292 10.82 4.58 1.97
C SER A 292 10.95 5.41 0.69
N ASP A 293 11.18 6.72 0.83
CA ASP A 293 11.42 7.62 -0.30
C ASP A 293 12.55 7.08 -1.20
N GLN A 294 13.62 6.55 -0.59
CA GLN A 294 14.74 5.96 -1.32
C GLN A 294 14.31 4.74 -2.15
N PHE A 295 13.49 3.84 -1.62
CA PHE A 295 12.98 2.70 -2.36
C PHE A 295 12.17 3.13 -3.58
N VAL A 296 11.29 4.12 -3.42
CA VAL A 296 10.46 4.62 -4.53
C VAL A 296 11.32 5.23 -5.64
N GLN A 297 12.31 6.05 -5.26
CA GLN A 297 13.25 6.63 -6.23
C GLN A 297 14.03 5.53 -6.96
N ASP A 298 14.58 4.56 -6.22
CA ASP A 298 15.45 3.52 -6.76
C ASP A 298 14.75 2.47 -7.63
N PHE A 299 13.46 2.18 -7.38
CA PHE A 299 12.78 1.06 -8.03
C PHE A 299 11.55 1.43 -8.86
N LEU A 300 10.87 2.53 -8.53
CA LEU A 300 9.61 2.92 -9.17
C LEU A 300 9.71 4.14 -10.09
N ILE A 301 10.61 5.09 -9.80
CA ILE A 301 10.75 6.34 -10.58
C ILE A 301 11.84 6.25 -11.65
N ASN A 302 12.84 5.39 -11.47
CA ASN A 302 13.96 5.24 -12.39
C ASN A 302 13.56 4.91 -13.85
N ASP A 303 12.42 4.24 -14.08
CA ASP A 303 11.88 3.97 -15.41
C ASP A 303 10.60 4.79 -15.66
N GLN A 304 10.78 6.01 -16.18
CA GLN A 304 9.69 6.95 -16.45
C GLN A 304 8.53 6.35 -17.25
N SER A 305 8.81 5.43 -18.18
CA SER A 305 7.78 4.82 -19.02
C SER A 305 6.86 3.90 -18.21
N GLN A 306 7.44 3.08 -17.33
CA GLN A 306 6.69 2.19 -16.44
C GLN A 306 5.97 2.98 -15.35
N THR A 307 6.62 4.01 -14.79
CA THR A 307 6.01 4.90 -13.80
C THR A 307 4.74 5.56 -14.37
N SER A 308 4.81 6.05 -15.62
CA SER A 308 3.67 6.68 -16.28
C SER A 308 2.49 5.73 -16.45
N ILE A 309 2.73 4.50 -16.90
CA ILE A 309 1.68 3.48 -17.07
C ILE A 309 1.06 3.11 -15.71
N LEU A 310 1.91 2.92 -14.69
CA LEU A 310 1.49 2.62 -13.34
C LEU A 310 0.55 3.69 -12.78
N ILE A 311 0.94 4.96 -12.90
CA ILE A 311 0.14 6.10 -12.45
C ILE A 311 -1.19 6.19 -13.22
N GLN A 312 -1.18 5.98 -14.54
CA GLN A 312 -2.42 5.96 -15.34
C GLN A 312 -3.39 4.86 -14.88
N ASN A 313 -2.88 3.66 -14.62
CA ASN A 313 -3.69 2.56 -14.13
C ASN A 313 -4.34 2.91 -12.77
N PHE A 314 -3.57 3.49 -11.84
CA PHE A 314 -4.11 3.96 -10.57
C PHE A 314 -5.16 5.06 -10.73
N ARG A 315 -4.89 6.08 -11.54
CA ARG A 315 -5.85 7.18 -11.79
C ARG A 315 -7.18 6.66 -12.30
N HIS A 316 -7.15 5.74 -13.27
CA HIS A 316 -8.36 5.15 -13.83
C HIS A 316 -9.17 4.40 -12.77
N SER A 317 -8.54 3.46 -12.05
CA SER A 317 -9.23 2.68 -11.02
C SER A 317 -9.75 3.53 -9.87
N LEU A 318 -8.96 4.52 -9.44
CA LEU A 318 -9.36 5.42 -8.36
C LEU A 318 -10.49 6.36 -8.78
N LEU A 319 -10.48 6.85 -10.03
CA LEU A 319 -11.59 7.62 -10.59
C LEU A 319 -12.88 6.81 -10.56
N GLU A 320 -12.86 5.56 -11.01
CA GLU A 320 -14.03 4.67 -10.97
C GLU A 320 -14.53 4.43 -9.54
N ILE A 321 -13.62 4.15 -8.59
CA ILE A 321 -13.99 3.88 -7.19
C ILE A 321 -14.56 5.14 -6.52
N LEU A 322 -13.91 6.30 -6.69
CA LEU A 322 -14.32 7.55 -6.04
C LEU A 322 -15.59 8.16 -6.65
N SER A 323 -15.85 7.93 -7.93
CA SER A 323 -17.09 8.36 -8.59
C SER A 323 -18.28 7.42 -8.34
N SER A 324 -18.02 6.21 -7.84
CA SER A 324 -19.04 5.22 -7.53
C SER A 324 -19.69 5.45 -6.17
N LYS A 325 -20.96 5.05 -6.04
CA LYS A 325 -21.71 5.09 -4.76
C LYS A 325 -21.30 3.94 -3.83
N LEU A 326 -20.04 3.91 -3.42
CA LEU A 326 -19.48 2.90 -2.54
C LEU A 326 -19.54 3.32 -1.06
N GLY A 327 -19.44 2.33 -0.17
CA GLY A 327 -19.39 2.52 1.28
C GLY A 327 -18.15 3.32 1.74
N ILE A 328 -18.24 3.88 2.94
CA ILE A 328 -17.22 4.78 3.52
C ILE A 328 -15.84 4.11 3.61
N GLU A 329 -15.79 2.82 3.90
CA GLU A 329 -14.57 2.00 3.93
C GLU A 329 -13.76 2.08 2.63
N GLN A 330 -14.41 1.82 1.49
CA GLN A 330 -13.71 1.80 0.19
C GLN A 330 -13.29 3.20 -0.24
N ARG A 331 -14.09 4.22 0.09
CA ARG A 331 -13.77 5.62 -0.16
C ARG A 331 -12.56 6.08 0.65
N ASN A 332 -12.51 5.74 1.94
CA ASN A 332 -11.39 6.06 2.83
C ASN A 332 -10.10 5.43 2.31
N LYS A 333 -10.14 4.15 1.90
CA LYS A 333 -8.98 3.45 1.31
C LYS A 333 -8.54 4.07 -0.01
N ALA A 334 -9.48 4.47 -0.86
CA ALA A 334 -9.17 5.14 -2.13
C ALA A 334 -8.50 6.50 -1.91
N LEU A 335 -9.03 7.33 -1.00
CA LEU A 335 -8.41 8.61 -0.64
C LEU A 335 -7.04 8.41 0.04
N SER A 336 -6.90 7.39 0.89
CA SER A 336 -5.60 7.03 1.49
C SER A 336 -4.58 6.64 0.41
N LEU A 337 -4.98 5.84 -0.59
CA LEU A 337 -4.10 5.51 -1.70
C LEU A 337 -3.74 6.76 -2.52
N VAL A 338 -4.68 7.65 -2.81
CA VAL A 338 -4.39 8.92 -3.48
C VAL A 338 -3.35 9.73 -2.70
N MET A 339 -3.51 9.88 -1.39
CA MET A 339 -2.55 10.56 -0.53
C MET A 339 -1.16 9.92 -0.60
N LEU A 340 -1.09 8.58 -0.51
CA LEU A 340 0.17 7.85 -0.60
C LEU A 340 0.84 8.00 -1.98
N LEU A 341 0.06 8.03 -3.07
CA LEU A 341 0.58 8.27 -4.41
C LEU A 341 1.11 9.70 -4.56
N LEU A 342 0.41 10.71 -4.02
CA LEU A 342 0.88 12.11 -4.00
C LEU A 342 2.16 12.26 -3.20
N TYR A 343 2.28 11.55 -2.08
CA TYR A 343 3.48 11.55 -1.25
C TYR A 343 4.67 10.93 -1.99
N ASN A 344 4.49 9.77 -2.60
CA ASN A 344 5.57 8.99 -3.22
C ASN A 344 5.99 9.48 -4.61
N PHE A 345 5.03 9.91 -5.46
CA PHE A 345 5.29 10.31 -6.85
C PHE A 345 5.21 11.83 -7.07
N GLY A 346 4.68 12.58 -6.11
CA GLY A 346 4.42 14.00 -6.25
C GLY A 346 3.09 14.31 -6.96
N ALA A 347 2.69 15.58 -6.90
CA ALA A 347 1.40 16.02 -7.43
C ALA A 347 1.38 16.15 -8.96
N ILE A 348 2.51 16.53 -9.58
CA ILE A 348 2.57 16.74 -11.04
C ILE A 348 2.26 15.43 -11.79
N PRO A 349 2.92 14.29 -11.53
CA PRO A 349 2.63 13.07 -12.28
C PRO A 349 1.20 12.56 -12.09
N LEU A 350 0.60 12.81 -10.92
CA LEU A 350 -0.74 12.32 -10.60
C LEU A 350 -1.85 13.24 -11.12
N PHE A 351 -1.67 14.56 -11.09
CA PHE A 351 -2.70 15.54 -11.45
C PHE A 351 -2.52 16.17 -12.83
N ALA A 352 -1.31 16.18 -13.38
CA ALA A 352 -1.08 16.67 -14.73
C ALA A 352 -1.64 15.68 -15.77
N PRO A 353 -2.13 16.17 -16.92
CA PRO A 353 -2.50 15.30 -18.02
C PRO A 353 -1.26 14.57 -18.54
N ILE A 354 -1.31 13.23 -18.63
CA ILE A 354 -0.13 12.42 -19.01
C ILE A 354 0.02 12.39 -20.55
N THR A 355 -1.01 12.81 -21.28
CA THR A 355 -1.02 12.89 -22.75
C THR A 355 -0.19 14.04 -23.33
N SER A 356 0.64 14.73 -22.55
CA SER A 356 1.43 15.90 -23.00
C SER A 356 2.53 15.59 -24.03
N ASN A 357 2.85 14.32 -24.30
CA ASN A 357 3.72 13.95 -25.43
C ASN A 357 3.06 14.12 -26.82
N LEU A 358 1.78 14.51 -26.91
CA LEU A 358 1.14 14.89 -28.17
C LEU A 358 1.45 16.36 -28.49
N THR A 359 2.43 16.58 -29.37
CA THR A 359 2.59 17.85 -30.10
C THR A 359 1.24 18.30 -30.67
N LEU A 360 0.94 19.61 -30.60
CA LEU A 360 -0.37 20.26 -30.80
C LEU A 360 -1.04 20.01 -32.17
N THR A 361 -0.42 19.24 -33.05
CA THR A 361 -0.86 18.99 -34.41
C THR A 361 -1.72 17.72 -34.55
N GLN A 362 -1.93 16.92 -33.50
CA GLN A 362 -2.65 15.64 -33.59
C GLN A 362 -3.63 15.33 -32.44
N ILE A 363 -4.34 16.33 -31.90
CA ILE A 363 -5.42 16.06 -30.94
C ILE A 363 -6.66 15.56 -31.71
N SER A 364 -6.90 14.26 -31.71
CA SER A 364 -8.15 13.66 -32.17
C SER A 364 -9.28 13.93 -31.14
N LYS A 365 -10.56 13.82 -31.56
CA LYS A 365 -11.72 13.97 -30.67
C LYS A 365 -11.70 12.99 -29.48
N SER A 366 -11.04 11.84 -29.60
CA SER A 366 -10.87 10.86 -28.51
C SER A 366 -9.80 11.29 -27.50
N ALA A 367 -8.70 11.91 -27.94
CA ALA A 367 -7.66 12.42 -27.03
C ALA A 367 -8.19 13.60 -26.18
N ALA A 368 -9.12 14.40 -26.71
CA ALA A 368 -9.78 15.46 -25.95
C ALA A 368 -10.66 14.93 -24.80
N SER A 369 -11.35 13.80 -24.99
CA SER A 369 -12.13 13.17 -23.90
C SER A 369 -11.25 12.54 -22.81
N ASP A 370 -10.07 12.04 -23.17
CA ASP A 370 -9.15 11.45 -22.21
C ASP A 370 -8.50 12.51 -21.32
N ILE A 371 -8.09 13.66 -21.89
CA ILE A 371 -7.59 14.82 -21.14
C ILE A 371 -8.66 15.36 -20.17
N ASP A 372 -9.92 15.43 -20.62
CA ASP A 372 -11.04 15.87 -19.81
C ASP A 372 -11.28 14.91 -18.61
N ASN A 373 -11.17 13.60 -18.82
CA ASN A 373 -11.26 12.62 -17.74
C ASN A 373 -10.09 12.69 -16.75
N GLU A 374 -8.89 13.01 -17.24
CA GLU A 374 -7.70 13.20 -16.42
C GLU A 374 -7.82 14.39 -15.47
N PHE A 375 -8.38 15.51 -15.94
CA PHE A 375 -8.63 16.68 -15.10
C PHE A 375 -9.83 16.48 -14.15
N LYS A 376 -10.87 15.77 -14.60
CA LYS A 376 -11.99 15.35 -13.74
C LYS A 376 -11.53 14.55 -12.53
N PHE A 377 -10.50 13.70 -12.67
CA PHE A 377 -9.94 12.95 -11.55
C PHE A 377 -9.37 13.87 -10.47
N SER A 378 -8.48 14.80 -10.84
CA SER A 378 -7.87 15.75 -9.90
C SER A 378 -8.93 16.61 -9.21
N ALA A 379 -9.89 17.13 -9.97
CA ALA A 379 -10.98 17.93 -9.42
C ALA A 379 -11.86 17.13 -8.45
N LEU A 380 -12.22 15.89 -8.81
CA LEU A 380 -13.02 15.00 -7.96
C LEU A 380 -12.31 14.70 -6.64
N VAL A 381 -11.02 14.36 -6.69
CA VAL A 381 -10.20 14.07 -5.51
C VAL A 381 -10.19 15.25 -4.54
N VAL A 382 -9.97 16.47 -5.04
CA VAL A 382 -9.96 17.69 -4.21
C VAL A 382 -11.34 17.94 -3.61
N GLN A 383 -12.40 17.85 -4.42
CA GLN A 383 -13.78 18.05 -3.94
C GLN A 383 -14.18 17.05 -2.86
N LEU A 384 -13.89 15.76 -3.07
CA LEU A 384 -14.18 14.73 -2.07
C LEU A 384 -13.37 14.94 -0.80
N SER A 385 -12.10 15.30 -0.90
CA SER A 385 -11.26 15.60 0.26
C SER A 385 -11.82 16.77 1.07
N CYS A 386 -12.25 17.84 0.39
CA CYS A 386 -12.92 18.99 1.01
C CYS A 386 -14.23 18.60 1.73
N VAL A 387 -15.05 17.75 1.11
CA VAL A 387 -16.29 17.25 1.73
C VAL A 387 -15.99 16.42 2.96
N GLU A 388 -15.07 15.45 2.86
CA GLU A 388 -14.70 14.58 4.00
C GLU A 388 -14.08 15.39 5.15
N ILE A 389 -13.26 16.40 4.87
CA ILE A 389 -12.71 17.29 5.91
C ILE A 389 -13.83 17.95 6.70
N ARG A 390 -14.79 18.60 6.01
CA ARG A 390 -15.89 19.29 6.69
C ARG A 390 -16.71 18.33 7.53
N LEU A 391 -17.05 17.15 6.99
CA LEU A 391 -17.76 16.12 7.74
C LEU A 391 -16.98 15.67 8.99
N MET A 392 -15.67 15.46 8.87
CA MET A 392 -14.82 15.06 9.99
C MET A 392 -14.65 16.16 11.05
N LEU A 393 -14.62 17.42 10.64
CA LEU A 393 -14.60 18.56 11.58
C LEU A 393 -15.94 18.67 12.33
N ASP A 394 -17.08 18.54 11.63
CA ASP A 394 -18.40 18.49 12.25
C ASP A 394 -18.52 17.31 13.24
N GLU A 395 -17.91 16.17 12.93
CA GLU A 395 -17.84 14.99 13.82
C GLU A 395 -16.99 15.26 15.08
N LEU A 396 -15.89 16.00 14.96
CA LEU A 396 -15.02 16.40 16.08
C LEU A 396 -15.70 17.38 17.05
N GLU A 397 -16.60 18.21 16.54
CA GLU A 397 -17.38 19.15 17.36
C GLU A 397 -18.41 18.45 18.24
N GLN A 398 -18.92 17.29 17.80
CA GLN A 398 -20.02 16.57 18.48
C GLN A 398 -19.59 15.73 19.71
N GLU A 399 -18.32 15.82 20.15
CA GLU A 399 -17.74 15.17 21.35
C GLU A 399 -18.27 13.75 21.66
N LYS A 400 -18.32 12.86 20.66
CA LYS A 400 -18.64 11.44 20.89
C LYS A 400 -17.37 10.69 21.29
N LYS A 401 -17.37 10.10 22.49
CA LYS A 401 -16.37 9.10 22.91
C LYS A 401 -16.63 7.78 22.19
N ASP A 402 -16.39 7.76 20.89
CA ASP A 402 -16.36 6.55 20.08
C ASP A 402 -14.91 6.30 19.64
N ASP A 403 -14.30 5.26 20.19
CA ASP A 403 -12.90 4.92 19.94
C ASP A 403 -12.66 4.58 18.46
N GLN A 404 -13.64 3.99 17.76
CA GLN A 404 -13.53 3.65 16.34
C GLN A 404 -13.61 4.92 15.47
N LEU A 405 -14.48 5.85 15.84
CA LEU A 405 -14.57 7.15 15.17
C LEU A 405 -13.27 7.93 15.32
N ASN A 406 -12.69 7.96 16.52
CA ASN A 406 -11.42 8.61 16.79
C ASN A 406 -10.27 8.01 15.98
N GLU A 407 -10.21 6.69 15.84
CA GLU A 407 -9.23 6.01 15.01
C GLU A 407 -9.34 6.42 13.54
N ARG A 408 -10.57 6.44 12.99
CA ARG A 408 -10.81 6.93 11.62
C ARG A 408 -10.35 8.38 11.45
N LEU A 409 -10.74 9.27 12.37
CA LEU A 409 -10.43 10.70 12.28
C LEU A 409 -8.90 10.95 12.30
N ASN A 410 -8.18 10.21 13.13
CA ASN A 410 -6.72 10.31 13.22
C ASN A 410 -6.01 9.90 11.92
N VAL A 411 -6.60 8.98 11.14
CA VAL A 411 -6.03 8.54 9.86
C VAL A 411 -6.49 9.43 8.69
N MET A 412 -7.80 9.66 8.59
CA MET A 412 -8.40 10.26 7.40
C MET A 412 -8.26 11.78 7.34
N LEU A 413 -8.30 12.48 8.48
CA LEU A 413 -8.21 13.94 8.49
C LEU A 413 -6.82 14.41 7.99
N PRO A 414 -5.69 13.88 8.51
CA PRO A 414 -4.37 14.20 7.97
C PRO A 414 -4.19 13.77 6.52
N ALA A 415 -4.79 12.65 6.11
CA ALA A 415 -4.73 12.20 4.73
C ALA A 415 -5.38 13.19 3.76
N CYS A 416 -6.61 13.64 4.06
CA CYS A 416 -7.32 14.64 3.26
C CYS A 416 -6.62 16.01 3.28
N TYR A 417 -6.06 16.42 4.42
CA TYR A 417 -5.24 17.63 4.49
C TYR A 417 -4.00 17.55 3.61
N THR A 418 -3.31 16.41 3.60
CA THR A 418 -2.14 16.20 2.75
C THR A 418 -2.51 16.25 1.26
N ILE A 419 -3.68 15.73 0.88
CA ILE A 419 -4.20 15.89 -0.49
C ILE A 419 -4.35 17.38 -0.82
N LEU A 420 -5.01 18.16 0.03
CA LEU A 420 -5.19 19.61 -0.22
C LEU A 420 -3.87 20.37 -0.29
N GLU A 421 -2.92 20.09 0.60
CA GLU A 421 -1.58 20.70 0.57
C GLU A 421 -0.89 20.42 -0.77
N LYS A 422 -0.91 19.16 -1.22
CA LYS A 422 -0.30 18.76 -2.49
C LYS A 422 -1.04 19.34 -3.70
N SER A 423 -2.35 19.55 -3.60
CA SER A 423 -3.13 20.27 -4.61
C SER A 423 -2.77 21.75 -4.67
N ILE A 424 -2.60 22.42 -3.53
CA ILE A 424 -2.17 23.83 -3.46
C ILE A 424 -0.76 23.98 -4.04
N GLU A 425 0.18 23.11 -3.64
CA GLU A 425 1.55 23.07 -4.18
C GLU A 425 1.55 22.93 -5.70
N TYR A 426 0.72 22.03 -6.24
CA TYR A 426 0.58 21.83 -7.68
C TYR A 426 0.02 23.05 -8.41
N LEU A 427 -1.05 23.67 -7.89
CA LEU A 427 -1.67 24.83 -8.52
C LEU A 427 -0.73 26.04 -8.52
N SER A 428 -0.03 26.29 -7.41
CA SER A 428 0.98 27.36 -7.28
C SER A 428 2.15 27.14 -8.25
N HIS A 429 2.60 25.88 -8.39
CA HIS A 429 3.64 25.55 -9.36
C HIS A 429 3.19 25.82 -10.81
N ILE A 430 1.96 25.46 -11.16
CA ILE A 430 1.42 25.76 -12.50
C ILE A 430 1.31 27.26 -12.74
N GLU A 431 0.83 28.02 -11.77
CA GLU A 431 0.73 29.48 -11.87
C GLU A 431 2.10 30.10 -12.14
N SER A 432 3.12 29.72 -11.37
CA SER A 432 4.50 30.18 -11.57
C SER A 432 5.04 29.84 -12.97
N LEU A 433 4.75 28.64 -13.49
CA LEU A 433 5.15 28.26 -14.85
C LEU A 433 4.45 29.10 -15.91
N LEU A 434 3.15 29.38 -15.75
CA LEU A 434 2.37 30.21 -16.68
C LEU A 434 2.87 31.67 -16.71
N GLU A 435 3.30 32.21 -15.57
CA GLU A 435 3.87 33.55 -15.48
C GLU A 435 5.27 33.66 -16.11
N SER A 436 6.07 32.59 -16.04
CA SER A 436 7.47 32.59 -16.48
C SER A 436 7.69 32.63 -18.00
N GLN A 437 6.64 32.44 -18.82
CA GLN A 437 6.70 32.39 -20.30
C GLN A 437 7.75 31.42 -20.89
N GLU A 438 8.35 30.52 -20.10
CA GLU A 438 9.19 29.46 -20.66
C GLU A 438 8.30 28.54 -21.51
N GLU A 439 8.55 28.50 -22.82
CA GLU A 439 7.92 27.56 -23.75
C GLU A 439 8.37 26.14 -23.41
N VAL A 440 7.84 25.58 -22.33
CA VAL A 440 8.04 24.17 -22.01
C VAL A 440 6.83 23.40 -22.54
N GLU A 441 7.10 22.39 -23.36
CA GLU A 441 6.10 21.43 -23.86
C GLU A 441 5.30 20.72 -22.73
N THR A 442 5.65 20.95 -21.46
CA THR A 442 4.98 20.45 -20.25
C THR A 442 3.72 21.22 -19.83
N THR A 443 3.52 22.47 -20.25
CA THR A 443 2.38 23.31 -19.84
C THR A 443 1.31 23.43 -20.93
N ARG A 444 0.72 22.30 -21.32
CA ARG A 444 -0.65 22.30 -21.91
C ARG A 444 -1.66 21.72 -20.93
N VAL A 445 -1.55 22.10 -19.66
CA VAL A 445 -2.62 21.87 -18.69
C VAL A 445 -3.73 22.86 -19.02
N LYS A 446 -4.65 22.45 -19.90
CA LYS A 446 -5.85 23.24 -20.19
C LYS A 446 -6.82 23.08 -19.02
N LEU A 447 -6.56 23.80 -17.92
CA LEU A 447 -7.45 23.86 -16.77
C LEU A 447 -8.72 24.61 -17.19
N GLU A 448 -9.87 23.95 -17.15
CA GLU A 448 -11.14 24.61 -17.46
C GLU A 448 -11.43 25.68 -16.39
N PRO A 449 -11.59 26.96 -16.75
CA PRO A 449 -11.75 28.05 -15.78
C PRO A 449 -12.91 27.82 -14.81
N ASP A 450 -14.01 27.27 -15.30
CA ASP A 450 -15.20 26.99 -14.48
C ASP A 450 -14.93 25.93 -13.42
N VAL A 451 -14.14 24.91 -13.72
CA VAL A 451 -13.75 23.88 -12.75
C VAL A 451 -12.83 24.48 -11.70
N LEU A 452 -11.87 25.33 -12.09
CA LEU A 452 -10.99 26.01 -11.14
C LEU A 452 -11.77 26.94 -10.20
N LEU A 453 -12.72 27.71 -10.73
CA LEU A 453 -13.58 28.57 -9.92
C LEU A 453 -14.41 27.75 -8.93
N ARG A 454 -14.98 26.61 -9.36
CA ARG A 454 -15.69 25.69 -8.46
C ARG A 454 -14.76 25.11 -7.40
N LEU A 455 -13.57 24.66 -7.77
CA LEU A 455 -12.58 24.12 -6.82
C LEU A 455 -12.18 25.17 -5.78
N LYS A 456 -11.87 26.39 -6.23
CA LYS A 456 -11.60 27.53 -5.35
C LYS A 456 -12.75 27.78 -4.38
N GLY A 457 -13.99 27.82 -4.87
CA GLY A 457 -15.18 27.96 -4.02
C GLY A 457 -15.26 26.88 -2.95
N THR A 458 -15.15 25.61 -3.33
CA THR A 458 -15.19 24.47 -2.39
C THR A 458 -14.04 24.50 -1.38
N MET A 459 -12.83 24.88 -1.81
CA MET A 459 -11.68 25.02 -0.92
C MET A 459 -11.88 26.17 0.08
N ILE A 460 -12.38 27.33 -0.35
CA ILE A 460 -12.71 28.46 0.54
C ILE A 460 -13.67 28.01 1.65
N GLU A 461 -14.74 27.30 1.31
CA GLU A 461 -15.69 26.79 2.31
C GLU A 461 -15.02 25.81 3.28
N THR A 462 -14.10 24.98 2.80
CA THR A 462 -13.37 24.01 3.63
C THR A 462 -12.40 24.70 4.57
N PHE A 463 -11.64 25.69 4.08
CA PHE A 463 -10.74 26.48 4.92
C PHE A 463 -11.48 27.35 5.93
N ARG A 464 -12.69 27.83 5.60
CA ARG A 464 -13.56 28.47 6.59
C ARG A 464 -13.90 27.53 7.73
N ALA A 465 -14.31 26.30 7.44
CA ALA A 465 -14.59 25.28 8.47
C ALA A 465 -13.33 24.94 9.30
N ILE A 466 -12.14 24.88 8.68
CA ILE A 466 -10.88 24.68 9.41
C ILE A 466 -10.59 25.85 10.36
N ILE A 467 -10.84 27.10 9.92
CA ILE A 467 -10.69 28.28 10.77
C ILE A 467 -11.67 28.24 11.94
N GLU A 468 -12.95 27.93 11.69
CA GLU A 468 -13.99 27.79 12.72
C GLU A 468 -13.59 26.74 13.77
N TYR A 469 -13.17 25.55 13.34
CA TYR A 469 -12.63 24.52 14.23
C TYR A 469 -11.47 25.02 15.11
N LEU A 470 -10.50 25.73 14.53
CA LEU A 470 -9.35 26.24 15.28
C LEU A 470 -9.72 27.40 16.23
N VAL A 471 -10.73 28.20 15.87
CA VAL A 471 -11.30 29.23 16.75
C VAL A 471 -11.99 28.56 17.94
N ASP A 472 -12.77 27.50 17.71
CA ASP A 472 -13.41 26.73 18.77
C ASP A 472 -12.38 26.11 19.74
N VAL A 473 -11.30 25.55 19.21
CA VAL A 473 -10.17 25.03 20.00
C VAL A 473 -9.59 26.12 20.90
N LYS A 474 -9.41 27.33 20.35
CA LYS A 474 -8.92 28.50 21.10
C LYS A 474 -9.91 28.92 22.18
N GLU A 475 -11.21 28.95 21.87
CA GLU A 475 -12.28 29.35 22.79
C GLU A 475 -12.51 28.36 23.94
N ARG A 476 -12.25 27.06 23.72
CA ARG A 476 -12.21 26.05 24.78
C ARG A 476 -11.10 26.28 25.82
N GLY A 477 -10.21 27.25 25.60
CA GLY A 477 -9.17 27.64 26.55
C GLY A 477 -8.06 26.58 26.71
N ILE A 478 -7.91 25.71 25.72
CA ILE A 478 -6.87 24.67 25.72
C ILE A 478 -5.49 25.37 25.69
N SER A 479 -4.60 24.99 26.61
CA SER A 479 -3.25 25.55 26.61
C SER A 479 -2.51 25.20 25.32
N ILE A 480 -1.66 26.12 24.82
CA ILE A 480 -0.85 25.88 23.60
C ILE A 480 -0.05 24.59 23.71
N LYS A 481 0.51 24.29 24.90
CA LYS A 481 1.25 23.05 25.15
C LYS A 481 0.40 21.79 24.94
N THR A 482 -0.89 21.84 25.27
CA THR A 482 -1.84 20.73 25.05
C THR A 482 -2.25 20.68 23.57
N ALA A 483 -2.55 21.83 22.97
CA ALA A 483 -2.90 21.92 21.55
C ALA A 483 -1.78 21.38 20.64
N MET A 484 -0.51 21.68 20.98
CA MET A 484 0.68 21.18 20.27
C MET A 484 1.01 19.70 20.55
N LYS A 485 0.16 18.98 21.30
CA LYS A 485 0.23 17.52 21.39
C LYS A 485 -0.89 16.85 20.60
N ASP A 486 -1.89 17.59 20.15
CA ASP A 486 -2.96 17.04 19.32
C ASP A 486 -2.55 17.14 17.84
N GLU A 487 -2.33 15.98 17.24
CA GLU A 487 -1.95 15.86 15.83
C GLU A 487 -2.98 16.47 14.89
N LYS A 488 -4.27 16.45 15.25
CA LYS A 488 -5.34 17.03 14.43
C LYS A 488 -5.20 18.54 14.37
N ILE A 489 -4.98 19.19 15.52
CA ILE A 489 -4.77 20.65 15.59
C ILE A 489 -3.53 21.05 14.79
N ILE A 490 -2.42 20.32 14.95
CA ILE A 490 -1.18 20.58 14.20
C ILE A 490 -1.42 20.43 12.70
N ALA A 491 -2.09 19.37 12.27
CA ALA A 491 -2.38 19.12 10.86
C ALA A 491 -3.30 20.20 10.27
N SER A 492 -4.33 20.65 11.01
CA SER A 492 -5.20 21.76 10.64
C SER A 492 -4.44 23.08 10.48
N ILE A 493 -3.52 23.40 11.40
CA ILE A 493 -2.67 24.60 11.31
C ILE A 493 -1.74 24.52 10.10
N ARG A 494 -1.18 23.34 9.81
CA ARG A 494 -0.26 23.11 8.69
C ARG A 494 -0.95 23.36 7.34
N VAL A 495 -2.11 22.73 7.11
CA VAL A 495 -2.85 22.91 5.84
C VAL A 495 -3.37 24.33 5.70
N LEU A 496 -3.83 24.96 6.78
CA LEU A 496 -4.25 26.36 6.77
C LEU A 496 -3.09 27.29 6.40
N SER A 497 -1.89 27.01 6.92
CA SER A 497 -0.69 27.78 6.57
C SER A 497 -0.34 27.67 5.09
N ALA A 498 -0.52 26.50 4.48
CA ALA A 498 -0.32 26.31 3.05
C ALA A 498 -1.32 27.14 2.22
N TRP A 499 -2.58 27.22 2.66
CA TRP A 499 -3.59 28.06 1.99
C TRP A 499 -3.31 29.56 2.13
N LEU A 500 -3.02 30.03 3.33
CA LEU A 500 -2.77 31.45 3.60
C LEU A 500 -1.50 31.98 2.92
N ALA A 501 -0.59 31.09 2.50
CA ALA A 501 0.58 31.45 1.71
C ALA A 501 0.20 31.87 0.28
N GLU A 502 -0.83 31.24 -0.30
CA GLU A 502 -1.21 31.41 -1.70
C GLU A 502 -2.48 32.27 -1.89
N GLU A 503 -3.40 32.29 -0.91
CA GLU A 503 -4.73 32.89 -1.07
C GLU A 503 -5.15 33.77 0.12
N SER A 504 -5.70 34.96 -0.18
CA SER A 504 -6.12 35.98 0.81
C SER A 504 -7.63 36.08 1.05
N SER A 505 -8.44 35.22 0.40
CA SER A 505 -9.91 35.29 0.43
C SER A 505 -10.56 35.23 1.82
N LEU A 506 -9.86 34.69 2.84
CA LEU A 506 -10.34 34.52 4.21
C LEU A 506 -9.59 35.39 5.23
N GLU A 507 -9.03 36.53 4.79
CA GLU A 507 -8.22 37.41 5.65
C GLU A 507 -8.97 37.84 6.92
N LYS A 508 -10.25 38.23 6.80
CA LYS A 508 -11.05 38.73 7.93
C LYS A 508 -11.31 37.64 8.98
N GLU A 509 -11.67 36.45 8.53
CA GLU A 509 -11.89 35.27 9.38
C GLU A 509 -10.58 34.86 10.07
N THR A 510 -9.47 34.93 9.35
CA THR A 510 -8.14 34.59 9.88
C THR A 510 -7.68 35.54 10.99
N LEU A 511 -8.07 36.83 10.95
CA LEU A 511 -7.70 37.81 11.99
C LEU A 511 -8.14 37.37 13.39
N ALA A 512 -9.27 36.69 13.53
CA ALA A 512 -9.73 36.17 14.82
C ALA A 512 -8.80 35.08 15.39
N LEU A 513 -8.17 34.32 14.50
CA LEU A 513 -7.27 33.22 14.83
C LEU A 513 -5.80 33.66 15.00
N MET A 514 -5.41 34.82 14.47
CA MET A 514 -4.02 35.30 14.47
C MET A 514 -3.30 35.23 15.84
N PRO A 515 -3.89 35.62 16.99
CA PRO A 515 -3.21 35.49 18.27
C PRO A 515 -2.81 34.04 18.59
N PHE A 516 -3.69 33.08 18.28
CA PHE A 516 -3.46 31.66 18.51
C PHE A 516 -2.37 31.10 17.60
N LEU A 517 -2.33 31.50 16.32
CA LEU A 517 -1.27 31.12 15.39
C LEU A 517 0.09 31.70 15.80
N VAL A 518 0.13 32.96 16.24
CA VAL A 518 1.37 33.61 16.70
C VAL A 518 1.91 32.92 17.95
N ASP A 519 1.04 32.62 18.91
CA ASP A 519 1.46 31.95 20.14
C ASP A 519 1.89 30.50 19.89
N THR A 520 1.25 29.82 18.93
CA THR A 520 1.72 28.52 18.42
C THR A 520 3.15 28.65 17.88
N CYS A 521 3.41 29.62 17.00
CA CYS A 521 4.75 29.84 16.44
C CYS A 521 5.83 30.25 17.44
N ARG A 522 5.45 30.79 18.60
CA ARG A 522 6.40 31.09 19.69
C ARG A 522 6.76 29.88 20.53
N TYR A 523 5.86 28.89 20.57
CA TYR A 523 6.09 27.65 21.29
C TYR A 523 7.07 26.73 20.55
N TRP A 524 7.07 26.81 19.22
CA TRP A 524 8.05 26.18 18.32
C TRP A 524 9.34 27.01 18.21
#